data_AF-A0A1Y4AEJ0-F1
#
_entry.id   AF-A0A1Y4AEJ0-F1
#
_cell.length_a   1.000
_cell.length_b   1.000
_cell.length_c   1.000
_cell.angle_alpha   90.00
_cell.angle_beta   90.00
_cell.angle_gamma   90.00
#
_symmetry.space_group_name_H-M   'P 1'
#
loop_
_entity.id
_entity.type
_entity.pdbx_description
1 polymer ?
#
loop_
_entity_poly.entity_id
_entity_poly.type
_entity_poly.pdbx_seq_one_letter_code
_entity_poly.pdbx_strand_id
1 'polypeptide(L)'
;MISSCPPRTSPRCAASRRREERAMELPETQNYRFFNHAACEFYPCHDMPAEDLNCLFCFCPLYALGPDCGGNPRYVGEKDDIKDCSACTVPHRRENYDWIMQQFSRIQEVAKRSS
;
A
#
# COMPACT_ATOMS: atom_id res chain seq x y z
N MET A 1 11.55 34.58 42.74
CA MET A 1 11.33 33.12 42.72
C MET A 1 11.38 32.68 41.26
N ILE A 2 12.55 32.71 40.64
CA ILE A 2 13.32 31.52 40.25
C ILE A 2 12.49 30.24 40.08
N SER A 3 12.34 29.79 38.85
CA SER A 3 12.60 28.39 38.54
C SER A 3 13.21 28.32 37.15
N SER A 4 14.48 28.71 37.09
CA SER A 4 15.38 28.38 35.99
C SER A 4 15.38 26.85 35.83
N CYS A 5 14.84 26.36 34.71
CA CYS A 5 14.93 24.95 34.38
C CYS A 5 16.43 24.58 34.26
N PRO A 6 16.93 23.60 35.02
CA PRO A 6 18.35 23.26 34.99
C PRO A 6 18.73 22.68 33.61
N PRO A 7 19.99 22.77 33.19
CA PRO A 7 20.47 22.11 31.98
C PRO A 7 20.26 20.61 32.15
N ARG A 8 19.38 20.03 31.34
CA ARG A 8 19.01 18.60 31.43
C ARG A 8 20.15 17.75 30.89
N THR A 9 21.11 17.43 31.75
CA THR A 9 22.11 16.35 31.54
C THR A 9 21.50 14.96 31.78
N SER A 10 20.23 14.79 31.41
CA SER A 10 19.51 13.52 31.53
C SER A 10 19.68 12.69 30.27
N PRO A 11 20.16 11.43 30.35
CA PRO A 11 20.34 10.57 29.19
C PRO A 11 19.02 10.19 28.50
N ARG A 12 17.87 10.54 29.09
CA ARG A 12 16.54 10.25 28.54
C ARG A 12 16.09 11.22 27.43
N CYS A 13 16.70 12.39 27.29
CA CYS A 13 16.40 13.31 26.17
C CYS A 13 17.19 13.00 24.87
N ALA A 14 18.17 12.11 24.92
CA ALA A 14 18.94 11.70 23.75
C ALA A 14 18.27 10.57 22.92
N ALA A 15 17.17 10.00 23.42
CA ALA A 15 16.46 8.90 22.74
C ALA A 15 15.38 9.40 21.77
N SER A 16 14.83 10.60 21.96
CA SER A 16 13.75 11.12 21.11
C SER A 16 14.22 11.81 19.83
N ARG A 17 15.51 12.11 19.69
CA ARG A 17 16.07 12.77 18.50
C ARG A 17 16.73 11.82 17.49
N ARG A 18 16.59 10.51 17.65
CA ARG A 18 17.25 9.51 16.78
C ARG A 18 16.35 8.86 15.73
N ARG A 19 15.09 9.29 15.60
CA ARG A 19 14.12 8.69 14.67
C ARG A 19 13.94 9.44 13.36
N GLU A 20 14.48 10.65 13.21
CA GLU A 20 14.15 11.54 12.08
C GLU A 20 15.24 11.64 10.99
N GLU A 21 16.36 10.92 11.11
CA GLU A 21 17.48 11.02 10.14
C GLU A 21 18.04 9.66 9.69
N ARG A 22 17.20 8.60 9.62
CA ARG A 22 17.59 7.46 8.79
C ARG A 22 17.11 7.77 7.38
N ALA A 23 17.92 8.53 6.65
CA ALA A 23 17.83 8.58 5.20
C ALA A 23 17.71 7.13 4.73
N MET A 24 16.53 6.78 4.23
CA MET A 24 16.28 5.44 3.71
C MET A 24 17.12 5.34 2.46
N GLU A 25 18.26 4.63 2.54
CA GLU A 25 19.05 4.27 1.36
C GLU A 25 18.11 3.55 0.40
N LEU A 26 17.83 4.20 -0.73
CA LEU A 26 17.01 3.62 -1.77
C LEU A 26 17.78 2.42 -2.36
N PRO A 27 17.14 1.27 -2.53
CA PRO A 27 17.81 0.10 -3.10
C PRO A 27 18.32 0.39 -4.51
N GLU A 28 19.46 -0.19 -4.87
CA GLU A 28 20.10 -0.03 -6.20
C GLU A 28 19.19 -0.50 -7.34
N THR A 29 18.23 -1.38 -7.05
CA THR A 29 17.25 -1.89 -8.02
C THR A 29 15.82 -1.72 -7.51
N GLN A 30 14.89 -1.70 -8.46
CA GLN A 30 13.45 -1.52 -8.18
C GLN A 30 12.63 -2.78 -8.50
N ASN A 31 13.27 -3.95 -8.52
CA ASN A 31 12.63 -5.22 -8.86
C ASN A 31 11.47 -5.58 -7.90
N TYR A 32 11.46 -5.05 -6.68
CA TYR A 32 10.37 -5.22 -5.72
C TYR A 32 9.03 -4.60 -6.18
N ARG A 33 9.06 -3.70 -7.17
CA ARG A 33 7.88 -2.98 -7.67
C ARG A 33 7.09 -3.76 -8.70
N PHE A 34 7.71 -4.78 -9.31
CA PHE A 34 7.13 -5.54 -10.41
C PHE A 34 7.46 -7.02 -10.30
N PHE A 35 6.43 -7.85 -10.35
CA PHE A 35 6.55 -9.29 -10.42
C PHE A 35 5.53 -9.80 -11.44
N ASN A 36 5.93 -10.65 -12.38
CA ASN A 36 5.01 -11.28 -13.31
C ASN A 36 5.18 -12.80 -13.22
N HIS A 37 4.10 -13.49 -12.88
CA HIS A 37 4.07 -14.95 -12.79
C HIS A 37 3.44 -15.56 -14.04
N ALA A 38 4.14 -15.50 -15.17
CA ALA A 38 3.65 -16.01 -16.46
C ALA A 38 3.33 -17.52 -16.47
N ALA A 39 3.82 -18.27 -15.47
CA ALA A 39 3.53 -19.69 -15.30
C ALA A 39 2.24 -19.98 -14.50
N CYS A 40 1.52 -18.95 -14.05
CA CYS A 40 0.26 -19.11 -13.32
C CYS A 40 -0.80 -19.82 -14.18
N GLU A 41 -1.57 -20.72 -13.57
CA GLU A 41 -2.64 -21.48 -14.22
C GLU A 41 -3.77 -20.60 -14.77
N PHE A 42 -3.87 -19.36 -14.28
CA PHE A 42 -4.87 -18.39 -14.70
C PHE A 42 -4.33 -17.36 -15.72
N TYR A 43 -3.06 -17.49 -16.14
CA TYR A 43 -2.42 -16.50 -17.01
C TYR A 43 -2.94 -16.59 -18.47
N PRO A 44 -3.22 -15.45 -19.14
CA PRO A 44 -3.28 -14.10 -18.59
C PRO A 44 -4.54 -13.89 -17.74
N CYS A 45 -4.36 -13.44 -16.49
CA CYS A 45 -5.47 -13.34 -15.52
C CYS A 45 -6.39 -12.14 -15.78
N HIS A 46 -5.88 -11.12 -16.49
CA HIS A 46 -6.61 -9.90 -16.83
C HIS A 46 -6.42 -9.56 -18.30
N ASP A 47 -7.43 -8.92 -18.89
CA ASP A 47 -7.40 -8.40 -20.25
C ASP A 47 -6.55 -7.12 -20.33
N MET A 48 -5.24 -7.28 -20.45
CA MET A 48 -4.24 -6.23 -20.61
C MET A 48 -2.93 -6.81 -21.18
N PRO A 49 -1.98 -5.95 -21.64
CA PRO A 49 -0.70 -6.42 -22.15
C PRO A 49 0.07 -7.27 -21.12
N ALA A 50 0.59 -8.41 -21.57
CA ALA A 50 1.27 -9.40 -20.73
C ALA A 50 2.53 -8.82 -20.06
N GLU A 51 3.27 -8.00 -20.79
CA GLU A 51 4.48 -7.30 -20.36
C GLU A 51 4.26 -6.29 -19.23
N ASP A 52 3.03 -5.77 -19.12
CA ASP A 52 2.63 -4.79 -18.12
C ASP A 52 1.90 -5.42 -16.93
N LEU A 53 1.47 -6.67 -17.05
CA LEU A 53 0.77 -7.40 -16.00
C LEU A 53 1.69 -7.63 -14.80
N ASN A 54 1.35 -6.99 -13.68
CA ASN A 54 2.02 -7.10 -12.40
C ASN A 54 1.19 -7.98 -11.45
N CYS A 55 1.74 -9.10 -11.03
CA CYS A 55 1.14 -10.05 -10.10
C CYS A 55 1.36 -9.70 -8.62
N LEU A 56 2.12 -8.64 -8.32
CA LEU A 56 2.42 -8.24 -6.93
C LEU A 56 1.16 -8.01 -6.09
N PHE A 57 0.09 -7.53 -6.71
CA PHE A 57 -1.18 -7.20 -6.06
C PHE A 57 -2.34 -8.04 -6.62
N CYS A 58 -2.11 -9.33 -6.90
CA CYS A 58 -3.17 -10.26 -7.31
C CYS A 58 -4.34 -10.33 -6.32
N PHE A 59 -4.09 -10.12 -5.03
CA PHE A 59 -5.15 -9.73 -4.11
C PHE A 59 -5.24 -8.20 -4.11
N CYS A 60 -6.44 -7.64 -4.24
CA CYS A 60 -6.60 -6.19 -4.25
C CYS A 60 -6.30 -5.62 -2.85
N PRO A 61 -5.18 -4.89 -2.65
CA PRO A 61 -4.86 -4.32 -1.34
C PRO A 61 -5.84 -3.20 -0.95
N LEU A 62 -6.57 -2.66 -1.94
CA LEU A 62 -7.51 -1.55 -1.77
C LEU A 62 -8.96 -2.02 -1.53
N TYR A 63 -9.17 -3.32 -1.27
CA TYR A 63 -10.51 -3.89 -1.09
C TYR A 63 -11.32 -3.12 -0.05
N ALA A 64 -10.73 -2.90 1.14
CA ALA A 64 -11.37 -2.26 2.28
C ALA A 64 -11.77 -0.79 2.07
N LEU A 65 -11.23 -0.13 1.03
CA LEU A 65 -11.61 1.24 0.67
C LEU A 65 -12.96 1.31 -0.08
N GLY A 66 -13.60 0.16 -0.33
CA GLY A 66 -14.93 0.12 -0.97
C GLY A 66 -14.93 0.77 -2.36
N PRO A 67 -15.98 1.53 -2.72
CA PRO A 67 -16.10 2.17 -4.03
C PRO A 67 -15.09 3.31 -4.23
N ASP A 68 -14.60 3.92 -3.15
CA ASP A 68 -13.64 5.03 -3.19
C ASP A 68 -12.20 4.58 -3.41
N CYS A 69 -11.98 3.30 -3.74
CA CYS A 69 -10.64 2.74 -3.88
C CYS A 69 -9.89 3.26 -5.11
N GLY A 70 -10.55 3.94 -6.05
CA GLY A 70 -9.96 4.43 -7.30
C GLY A 70 -9.67 3.34 -8.34
N GLY A 71 -10.14 2.12 -8.08
CA GLY A 71 -10.10 1.00 -9.03
C GLY A 71 -11.36 0.95 -9.90
N ASN A 72 -11.48 -0.12 -10.69
CA ASN A 72 -12.69 -0.45 -11.45
C ASN A 72 -13.31 -1.78 -10.99
N PRO A 73 -13.68 -1.94 -9.70
CA PRO A 73 -14.35 -3.14 -9.22
C PRO A 73 -15.78 -3.22 -9.73
N ARG A 74 -16.33 -4.43 -9.75
CA ARG A 74 -17.78 -4.65 -9.81
C ARG A 74 -18.28 -5.00 -8.42
N TYR A 75 -19.56 -4.80 -8.18
CA TYR A 75 -20.21 -5.30 -6.97
C TYR A 75 -21.17 -6.42 -7.38
N VAL A 76 -21.13 -7.51 -6.62
CA VAL A 76 -21.88 -8.75 -6.87
C VAL A 76 -22.49 -9.25 -5.56
N GLY A 77 -23.26 -10.33 -5.63
CA GLY A 77 -24.01 -10.89 -4.50
C GLY A 77 -25.48 -10.48 -4.54
N GLU A 78 -26.30 -11.04 -3.65
CA GLU A 78 -27.76 -10.79 -3.63
C GLU A 78 -28.12 -9.32 -3.35
N LYS A 79 -27.21 -8.58 -2.71
CA LYS A 79 -27.39 -7.19 -2.31
C LYS A 79 -26.36 -6.24 -2.93
N ASP A 80 -25.60 -6.70 -3.93
CA ASP A 80 -24.47 -5.96 -4.50
C ASP A 80 -23.45 -5.50 -3.43
N ASP A 81 -23.17 -6.37 -2.45
CA ASP A 81 -22.35 -6.08 -1.27
C ASP A 81 -20.96 -6.71 -1.31
N ILE A 82 -20.70 -7.62 -2.26
CA ILE A 82 -19.39 -8.25 -2.45
C ILE A 82 -18.62 -7.50 -3.54
N LYS A 83 -17.46 -6.96 -3.20
CA LYS A 83 -16.61 -6.22 -4.14
C LYS A 83 -15.78 -7.22 -4.96
N ASP A 84 -16.11 -7.39 -6.23
CA ASP A 84 -15.38 -8.22 -7.17
C ASP A 84 -14.32 -7.40 -7.93
N CYS A 85 -13.05 -7.74 -7.74
CA CYS A 85 -11.91 -7.12 -8.41
C CYS A 85 -11.33 -7.99 -9.54
N SER A 86 -11.94 -9.13 -9.89
CA SER A 86 -11.43 -10.07 -10.91
C SER A 86 -11.26 -9.45 -12.30
N ALA A 87 -11.97 -8.36 -12.62
CA ALA A 87 -11.81 -7.60 -13.86
C ALA A 87 -11.04 -6.26 -13.70
N CYS A 88 -10.58 -5.96 -12.49
CA CYS A 88 -9.90 -4.70 -12.18
C CYS A 88 -8.43 -4.76 -12.59
N THR A 89 -7.98 -3.86 -13.46
CA THR A 89 -6.58 -3.84 -13.95
C THR A 89 -5.69 -2.89 -13.17
N VAL A 90 -6.26 -2.01 -12.34
CA VAL A 90 -5.51 -1.01 -11.56
C VAL A 90 -4.39 -1.63 -10.72
N PRO A 91 -4.59 -2.69 -9.91
CA PRO A 91 -3.50 -3.28 -9.14
C PRO A 91 -2.44 -4.00 -10.00
N HIS A 92 -2.78 -4.26 -11.27
CA HIS A 92 -1.98 -5.05 -12.19
C HIS A 92 -1.16 -4.25 -13.18
N ARG A 93 -1.29 -2.91 -13.22
CA ARG A 93 -0.42 -2.09 -14.07
C ARG A 93 0.91 -1.82 -13.38
N ARG A 94 2.01 -2.02 -14.11
CA ARG A 94 3.39 -1.75 -13.65
C ARG A 94 3.53 -0.34 -13.08
N GLU A 95 2.92 0.65 -13.72
CA GLU A 95 3.02 2.07 -13.37
C GLU A 95 2.34 2.42 -12.03
N ASN A 96 1.42 1.59 -11.55
CA ASN A 96 0.55 1.91 -10.42
C ASN A 96 1.17 1.60 -9.05
N TYR A 97 2.38 1.03 -8.98
CA TYR A 97 3.00 0.65 -7.71
C TYR A 97 3.01 1.80 -6.69
N ASP A 98 3.55 2.98 -7.06
CA ASP A 98 3.63 4.12 -6.11
C ASP A 98 2.26 4.62 -5.69
N TRP A 99 1.32 4.65 -6.63
CA TRP A 99 -0.03 5.12 -6.36
C TRP A 99 -0.75 4.20 -5.37
N ILE A 100 -0.60 2.88 -5.51
CA ILE A 100 -1.15 1.88 -4.58
C ILE A 100 -0.53 2.05 -3.20
N MET A 101 0.80 2.21 -3.12
CA MET A 101 1.50 2.41 -1.85
C MET A 101 1.05 3.69 -1.14
N GLN A 102 0.76 4.77 -1.88
CA GLN A 102 0.21 6.01 -1.31
C GLN A 102 -1.18 5.82 -0.67
N GLN A 103 -1.98 4.86 -1.15
CA GLN A 103 -3.30 4.55 -0.56
C GLN A 103 -3.22 3.87 0.81
N PHE A 104 -2.04 3.37 1.22
CA PHE A 104 -1.90 2.60 2.44
C PHE A 104 -2.28 3.40 3.70
N SER A 105 -2.04 4.72 3.70
CA SER A 105 -2.50 5.62 4.76
C SER A 105 -4.03 5.56 4.95
N ARG A 106 -4.80 5.53 3.85
CA ARG A 106 -6.27 5.42 3.90
C ARG A 106 -6.70 4.06 4.46
N ILE A 107 -6.00 2.99 4.09
CA ILE A 107 -6.26 1.63 4.60
C ILE A 107 -5.98 1.56 6.11
N GLN A 108 -4.90 2.17 6.58
CA GLN A 108 -4.58 2.25 8.00
C GLN A 108 -5.69 2.95 8.81
N GLU A 109 -6.29 4.00 8.27
CA GLU A 109 -7.41 4.68 8.92
C GLU A 109 -8.67 3.78 9.01
N VAL A 110 -8.93 2.95 7.99
CA VAL A 110 -10.01 1.94 8.07
C VAL A 110 -9.71 0.92 9.17
N ALA A 111 -8.47 0.41 9.25
CA ALA A 111 -8.07 -0.57 10.25
C ALA A 111 -8.20 -0.05 11.69
N LYS A 112 -7.83 1.22 11.95
CA LYS A 112 -7.96 1.86 13.28
C LYS A 112 -9.41 2.07 13.73
N ARG A 113 -10.35 2.25 12.80
CA ARG A 113 -11.77 2.45 13.15
C ARG A 113 -12.45 1.17 13.61
N SER A 114 -11.85 0.03 13.28
CA SER A 114 -12.35 -1.30 13.63
C SER A 114 -11.70 -1.88 14.90
N SER A 115 -10.85 -1.11 15.60
CA SER A 115 -10.15 -1.49 16.82
C SER A 115 -10.73 -0.88 18.08
#